data_AF-A0A1J5EGK0-F1
#
_entry.id   AF-A0A1J5EGK0-F1
#
_cell.length_a   1.000
_cell.length_b   1.000
_cell.length_c   1.000
_cell.angle_alpha   90.00
_cell.angle_beta   90.00
_cell.angle_gamma   90.00
#
_symmetry.space_group_name_H-M   'P 1'
#
loop_
_entity.id
_entity.type
_entity.pdbx_description
1 polymer ?
#
loop_
_entity_poly.entity_id
_entity_poly.type
_entity_poly.pdbx_seq_one_letter_code
_entity_poly.pdbx_strand_id
1 'polypeptide(L)'
;MPEIREGSVTVVLSDSIEVPANAGKLSPDEVRLVPKTRPGLGLACAQAATEMQKRGSEFAVPGVTAEELRRRGEQAELIDEAIEDVGIIYATLKQANLIIDAAAQELLGKVNDQVNVLGKHDPSIVARFSAVTEYFAKKSAKPAKPAKPATEA
;
A
#
# COMPACT_ATOMS: atom_id res chain seq x y z
N MET A 1 -7.61 -13.94 8.81
CA MET A 1 -6.25 -14.18 8.26
C MET A 1 -6.37 -14.42 6.76
N PRO A 2 -5.85 -13.51 5.92
CA PRO A 2 -5.93 -13.64 4.48
C PRO A 2 -5.07 -14.79 3.96
N GLU A 3 -5.56 -15.50 2.94
CA GLU A 3 -4.84 -16.60 2.27
C GLU A 3 -4.51 -16.19 0.83
N ILE A 4 -3.24 -16.33 0.44
CA ILE A 4 -2.80 -16.11 -0.95
C ILE A 4 -2.76 -17.48 -1.63
N ARG A 5 -3.64 -17.71 -2.60
CA ARG A 5 -3.61 -18.87 -3.50
C ARG A 5 -3.14 -18.43 -4.89
N GLU A 6 -2.47 -19.31 -5.62
CA GLU A 6 -2.07 -19.02 -7.01
C GLU A 6 -3.29 -18.55 -7.82
N GLY A 7 -3.22 -17.33 -8.35
CA GLY A 7 -4.23 -16.75 -9.25
C GLY A 7 -5.24 -15.78 -8.63
N SER A 8 -5.47 -15.77 -7.30
CA SER A 8 -6.41 -14.83 -6.68
C SER A 8 -6.12 -14.51 -5.21
N VAL A 9 -6.27 -13.25 -4.83
CA VAL A 9 -6.36 -12.82 -3.42
C VAL A 9 -7.83 -12.55 -3.11
N THR A 10 -8.39 -13.29 -2.16
CA THR A 10 -9.77 -13.09 -1.68
C THR A 10 -9.73 -12.54 -0.27
N VAL A 11 -10.35 -11.37 -0.07
CA VAL A 11 -10.57 -10.79 1.25
C VAL A 11 -12.02 -11.03 1.62
N VAL A 12 -12.24 -11.83 2.65
CA VAL A 12 -13.58 -12.13 3.16
C VAL A 12 -13.87 -11.14 4.27
N LEU A 13 -14.85 -10.28 4.03
CA LEU A 13 -15.36 -9.34 5.01
C LEU A 13 -16.47 -10.02 5.84
N SER A 14 -16.63 -9.62 7.09
CA SER A 14 -17.80 -10.00 7.88
C SER A 14 -19.09 -9.55 7.17
N ASP A 15 -20.15 -10.37 7.24
CA ASP A 15 -21.48 -10.03 6.71
C ASP A 15 -22.06 -8.76 7.35
N SER A 16 -21.52 -8.37 8.51
CA SER A 16 -21.89 -7.13 9.17
C SER A 16 -21.36 -5.89 8.46
N ILE A 17 -20.32 -5.96 7.62
CA ILE A 17 -19.71 -4.77 6.99
C ILE A 17 -20.59 -4.22 5.85
N GLU A 18 -21.10 -3.00 6.02
CA GLU A 18 -21.82 -2.25 5.00
C GLU A 18 -20.87 -1.28 4.27
N VAL A 19 -20.43 -1.64 3.07
CA VAL A 19 -19.62 -0.75 2.23
C VAL A 19 -20.51 0.35 1.62
N PRO A 20 -20.19 1.65 1.78
CA PRO A 20 -20.97 2.72 1.18
C PRO A 20 -21.04 2.61 -0.35
N ALA A 21 -22.21 2.87 -0.94
CA ALA A 21 -22.43 2.72 -2.38
C ALA A 21 -21.56 3.64 -3.27
N ASN A 22 -21.01 4.71 -2.69
CA ASN A 22 -20.09 5.64 -3.33
C ASN A 22 -18.60 5.30 -3.10
N ALA A 23 -18.28 4.30 -2.27
CA ALA A 23 -16.91 3.85 -2.10
C ALA A 23 -16.31 3.44 -3.45
N GLY A 24 -15.09 3.89 -3.73
CA GLY A 24 -14.41 3.66 -5.01
C GLY A 24 -14.92 4.51 -6.20
N LYS A 25 -15.94 5.36 -6.01
CA LYS A 25 -16.47 6.26 -7.05
C LYS A 25 -16.04 7.72 -6.87
N LEU A 26 -15.39 8.02 -5.75
CA LEU A 26 -14.87 9.36 -5.46
C LEU A 26 -13.56 9.59 -6.22
N SER A 27 -13.44 10.77 -6.83
CA SER A 27 -12.19 11.27 -7.40
C SER A 27 -11.15 11.54 -6.30
N PRO A 28 -9.85 11.62 -6.65
CA PRO A 28 -8.80 11.92 -5.68
C PRO A 28 -9.02 13.23 -4.92
N ASP A 29 -9.58 14.25 -5.57
CA ASP A 29 -9.86 15.54 -4.93
C ASP A 29 -11.07 15.46 -3.98
N GLU A 30 -12.10 14.70 -4.33
CA GLU A 30 -13.23 14.44 -3.42
C GLU A 30 -12.78 13.65 -2.17
N VAL A 31 -11.90 12.65 -2.35
CA VAL A 31 -11.34 11.89 -1.22
C VAL A 31 -10.56 12.80 -0.26
N ARG A 32 -9.83 13.79 -0.77
CA ARG A 32 -9.10 14.76 0.06
C ARG A 32 -10.01 15.65 0.92
N LEU A 33 -11.24 15.87 0.48
CA LEU A 33 -12.24 16.64 1.22
C LEU A 33 -12.95 15.81 2.30
N VAL A 34 -12.84 14.48 2.27
CA VAL A 34 -13.41 13.61 3.31
C VAL A 34 -12.69 13.87 4.64
N PRO A 35 -13.42 14.22 5.72
CA PRO A 35 -12.81 14.43 7.04
C PRO A 35 -12.07 13.18 7.51
N LYS A 36 -10.79 13.36 7.86
CA LYS A 36 -10.00 12.28 8.45
C LYS A 36 -10.38 12.11 9.91
N THR A 37 -10.76 10.89 10.27
CA THR A 37 -11.05 10.51 11.64
C THR A 37 -9.76 10.22 12.39
N ARG A 38 -9.83 10.22 13.72
CA ARG A 38 -8.73 9.78 14.58
C ARG A 38 -8.84 8.27 14.82
N PRO A 39 -7.72 7.57 15.04
CA PRO A 39 -7.76 6.18 15.49
C PRO A 39 -8.59 6.02 16.78
N GLY A 40 -9.27 4.88 16.93
CA GLY A 40 -10.11 4.57 18.10
C GLY A 40 -11.49 5.21 18.08
N LEU A 41 -11.99 5.60 16.91
CA LEU A 41 -13.33 6.17 16.76
C LEU A 41 -14.42 5.20 17.23
N GLY A 42 -14.33 3.91 16.89
CA GLY A 42 -15.34 2.94 17.29
C GLY A 42 -15.38 2.72 18.80
N LEU A 43 -14.21 2.69 19.46
CA LEU A 43 -14.15 2.66 20.92
C LEU A 43 -14.83 3.89 21.55
N ALA A 44 -14.55 5.09 21.01
CA ALA A 44 -15.19 6.32 21.49
C ALA A 44 -16.72 6.29 21.28
N CYS A 45 -17.20 5.82 20.12
CA CYS A 45 -18.61 5.63 19.83
C CYS A 45 -19.26 4.64 20.81
N ALA A 46 -18.62 3.49 21.09
CA ALA A 46 -19.13 2.48 22.01
C ALA A 46 -19.22 3.00 23.45
N GLN A 47 -18.20 3.72 23.92
CA GLN A 47 -18.18 4.35 25.24
C GLN A 47 -19.26 5.42 25.36
N ALA A 48 -19.37 6.31 24.37
CA ALA A 48 -20.40 7.35 24.33
C ALA A 48 -21.82 6.75 24.31
N ALA A 49 -22.06 5.74 23.46
CA ALA A 49 -23.34 5.03 23.41
C ALA A 49 -23.70 4.38 24.76
N THR A 50 -22.71 3.82 25.46
CA THR A 50 -22.91 3.22 26.78
C THR A 50 -23.33 4.28 27.81
N GLU A 51 -22.71 5.44 27.82
CA GLU A 51 -23.08 6.55 28.71
C GLU A 51 -24.45 7.14 28.36
N MET A 52 -24.79 7.25 27.08
CA MET A 52 -26.14 7.64 26.63
C MET A 52 -27.22 6.70 27.18
N GLN A 53 -26.99 5.38 27.11
CA GLN A 53 -27.94 4.39 27.63
C GLN A 53 -28.10 4.48 29.15
N LYS A 54 -27.00 4.69 29.90
CA LYS A 54 -27.06 4.83 31.37
C LYS A 54 -27.85 6.05 31.83
N ARG A 55 -27.75 7.15 31.10
CA ARG A 55 -28.41 8.43 31.44
C ARG A 55 -29.87 8.48 30.98
N GLY A 56 -30.26 7.65 30.01
CA GLY A 56 -31.64 7.58 29.52
C GLY A 56 -32.15 8.94 29.04
N SER A 57 -33.28 9.39 29.59
CA SER A 57 -33.89 10.68 29.23
C SER A 57 -33.13 11.91 29.74
N GLU A 58 -32.20 11.76 30.70
CA GLU A 58 -31.41 12.89 31.22
C GLU A 58 -30.40 13.42 30.18
N PHE A 59 -30.04 12.59 29.20
CA PHE A 59 -29.11 12.95 28.13
C PHE A 59 -29.61 12.41 26.80
N ALA A 60 -30.18 13.30 25.97
CA ALA A 60 -30.63 12.99 24.63
C ALA A 60 -29.96 13.92 23.61
N VAL A 61 -29.41 13.35 22.55
CA VAL A 61 -28.88 14.11 21.41
C VAL A 61 -29.92 14.02 20.29
N PRO A 62 -30.48 15.16 19.82
CA PRO A 62 -31.48 15.14 18.75
C PRO A 62 -30.98 14.40 17.51
N GLY A 63 -31.74 13.39 17.07
CA GLY A 63 -31.43 12.61 15.87
C GLY A 63 -30.35 11.53 16.02
N VAL A 64 -29.79 11.33 17.22
CA VAL A 64 -28.77 10.31 17.46
C VAL A 64 -29.20 9.37 18.57
N THR A 65 -29.35 8.08 18.25
CA THR A 65 -29.60 7.03 19.25
C THR A 65 -28.29 6.37 19.66
N ALA A 66 -28.22 5.88 20.89
CA ALA A 66 -27.05 5.15 21.37
C ALA A 66 -26.77 3.89 20.53
N GLU A 67 -27.83 3.22 20.08
CA GLU A 67 -27.74 2.03 19.23
C GLU A 67 -27.12 2.34 17.87
N GLU A 68 -27.59 3.40 17.19
CA GLU A 68 -27.04 3.80 15.90
C GLU A 68 -25.58 4.26 16.04
N LEU A 69 -25.26 5.01 17.10
CA LEU A 69 -23.88 5.43 17.36
C LEU A 69 -22.94 4.23 17.56
N ARG A 70 -23.37 3.24 18.34
CA ARG A 70 -22.61 2.00 18.56
C ARG A 70 -22.43 1.24 17.24
N ARG A 71 -23.51 1.04 16.49
CA ARG A 71 -23.49 0.33 15.21
C ARG A 71 -22.52 0.99 14.23
N ARG A 72 -22.58 2.32 14.08
CA ARG A 72 -21.67 3.07 13.20
C ARG A 72 -20.20 2.98 13.65
N GLY A 73 -19.95 3.00 14.96
CA GLY A 73 -18.61 2.80 15.52
C GLY A 73 -18.05 1.42 15.19
N GLU A 74 -18.85 0.38 15.37
CA GLU A 74 -18.48 -1.01 15.04
C GLU A 74 -18.20 -1.19 13.54
N GLN A 75 -19.04 -0.62 12.67
CA GLN A 75 -18.81 -0.62 11.22
C GLN A 75 -17.46 -0.01 10.84
N ALA A 76 -17.10 1.12 11.45
CA ALA A 76 -15.84 1.80 11.16
C ALA A 76 -14.63 0.93 11.53
N GLU A 77 -14.64 0.32 12.72
CA GLU A 77 -13.53 -0.55 13.18
C GLU A 77 -13.39 -1.80 12.31
N LEU A 78 -14.50 -2.42 11.92
CA LEU A 78 -14.47 -3.59 11.03
C LEU A 78 -13.89 -3.27 9.65
N ILE A 79 -14.16 -2.08 9.12
CA ILE A 79 -13.55 -1.61 7.86
C ILE A 79 -12.06 -1.32 8.06
N ASP A 80 -11.66 -0.70 9.18
CA ASP A 80 -10.26 -0.42 9.49
C ASP A 80 -9.45 -1.72 9.63
N GLU A 81 -9.99 -2.75 10.29
CA GLU A 81 -9.40 -4.10 10.37
C GLU A 81 -9.20 -4.72 8.98
N ALA A 82 -10.21 -4.62 8.11
CA ALA A 82 -10.10 -5.11 6.74
C ALA A 82 -9.03 -4.36 5.92
N ILE A 83 -8.88 -3.05 6.12
CA ILE A 83 -7.83 -2.25 5.50
C ILE A 83 -6.45 -2.70 5.99
N GLU A 84 -6.30 -2.97 7.28
CA GLU A 84 -5.05 -3.47 7.87
C GLU A 84 -4.68 -4.84 7.28
N ASP A 85 -5.63 -5.77 7.18
CA ASP A 85 -5.44 -7.07 6.56
C ASP A 85 -4.95 -6.95 5.11
N VAL A 86 -5.57 -6.07 4.31
CA VAL A 86 -5.12 -5.77 2.94
C VAL A 86 -3.72 -5.15 2.93
N GLY A 87 -3.42 -4.27 3.89
CA GLY A 87 -2.11 -3.67 4.08
C GLY A 87 -1.01 -4.71 4.33
N ILE A 88 -1.30 -5.72 5.15
CA ILE A 88 -0.39 -6.84 5.42
C ILE A 88 -0.12 -7.65 4.14
N ILE A 89 -1.16 -7.95 3.35
CA ILE A 89 -1.02 -8.64 2.05
C ILE A 89 -0.13 -7.82 1.11
N TYR A 90 -0.40 -6.52 0.99
CA TYR A 90 0.39 -5.62 0.15
C TYR A 90 1.87 -5.61 0.56
N ALA A 91 2.16 -5.48 1.86
CA ALA A 91 3.52 -5.49 2.38
C ALA A 91 4.23 -6.82 2.09
N THR A 92 3.52 -7.95 2.27
CA THR A 92 4.02 -9.29 1.98
C THR A 92 4.37 -9.46 0.50
N LEU A 93 3.49 -9.04 -0.40
CA LEU A 93 3.74 -9.10 -1.85
C LEU A 93 4.89 -8.18 -2.27
N LYS A 94 5.02 -7.00 -1.66
CA LYS A 94 6.16 -6.11 -1.88
C LYS A 94 7.47 -6.77 -1.48
N GLN A 95 7.51 -7.44 -0.34
CA GLN A 95 8.70 -8.16 0.11
C GLN A 95 9.03 -9.33 -0.83
N ALA A 96 8.03 -10.12 -1.23
CA ALA A 96 8.22 -11.21 -2.18
C ALA A 96 8.81 -10.70 -3.51
N ASN A 97 8.25 -9.61 -4.05
CA ASN A 97 8.77 -8.97 -5.26
C ASN A 97 10.22 -8.54 -5.11
N LEU A 98 10.59 -7.91 -3.99
CA LEU A 98 11.99 -7.50 -3.74
C LEU A 98 12.96 -8.69 -3.75
N ILE A 99 12.56 -9.82 -3.17
CA ILE A 99 13.39 -11.04 -3.13
C ILE A 99 13.56 -11.62 -4.55
N ILE A 100 12.46 -11.70 -5.30
CA ILE A 100 12.48 -12.21 -6.68
C ILE A 100 13.30 -11.31 -7.59
N ASP A 101 13.12 -9.99 -7.49
CA ASP A 101 13.87 -9.00 -8.27
C ASP A 101 15.37 -9.08 -7.98
N ALA A 102 15.75 -9.27 -6.71
CA ALA A 102 17.16 -9.42 -6.33
C ALA A 102 17.79 -10.67 -6.97
N ALA A 103 17.08 -11.81 -6.95
CA ALA A 103 17.54 -13.05 -7.58
C ALA A 103 17.64 -12.89 -9.11
N ALA A 104 16.64 -12.27 -9.74
CA ALA A 104 16.64 -12.00 -11.18
C ALA A 104 17.81 -11.08 -11.57
N GLN A 105 18.08 -10.05 -10.78
CA GLN A 105 19.21 -9.14 -10.98
C GLN A 105 20.56 -9.85 -10.92
N GLU A 106 20.74 -10.81 -10.01
CA GLU A 106 21.96 -11.61 -9.91
C GLU A 106 22.16 -12.48 -11.16
N LEU A 107 21.10 -13.18 -11.59
CA LEU A 107 21.14 -14.02 -12.79
C LEU A 107 21.44 -13.19 -14.04
N LEU A 108 20.78 -12.04 -14.19
CA LEU A 108 21.03 -11.13 -15.30
C LEU A 108 22.46 -10.57 -15.28
N GLY A 109 23.02 -10.34 -14.09
CA GLY A 109 24.42 -9.97 -13.91
C GLY A 109 25.39 -11.03 -14.45
N LYS A 110 25.16 -12.31 -14.11
CA LYS A 110 25.98 -13.43 -14.64
C LYS A 110 25.90 -13.53 -16.16
N VAL A 111 24.72 -13.30 -16.75
CA VAL A 111 24.55 -13.24 -18.21
C VAL A 111 25.35 -12.09 -18.81
N ASN A 112 25.27 -10.89 -18.22
CA ASN A 112 26.04 -9.73 -18.67
C ASN A 112 27.55 -10.01 -18.62
N ASP A 113 28.04 -10.63 -17.55
CA ASP A 113 29.46 -10.99 -17.42
C ASP A 113 29.88 -11.94 -18.55
N GLN A 114 29.08 -12.96 -18.85
CA GLN A 114 29.37 -13.90 -19.93
C GLN A 114 29.33 -13.22 -21.32
N VAL A 115 28.36 -12.33 -21.56
CA VAL A 115 28.28 -11.54 -22.80
C VAL A 115 29.54 -10.68 -22.97
N ASN A 116 30.03 -10.06 -21.90
CA ASN A 116 31.24 -9.25 -21.95
C ASN A 116 32.52 -10.09 -22.17
N VAL A 117 32.59 -11.30 -21.62
CA VAL A 117 33.72 -12.21 -21.85
C VAL A 117 33.74 -12.68 -23.30
N LEU A 118 32.62 -13.23 -23.79
CA LEU A 118 32.53 -13.76 -25.15
C LEU A 118 32.56 -12.67 -26.23
N GLY A 119 31.97 -11.51 -25.92
CA GLY A 119 31.93 -10.35 -26.81
C GLY A 119 33.29 -9.81 -27.22
N LYS A 120 34.34 -10.06 -26.41
CA LYS A 120 35.73 -9.74 -26.77
C LYS A 120 36.25 -10.57 -27.95
N HIS A 121 35.70 -11.77 -28.13
CA HIS A 121 36.09 -12.70 -29.18
C HIS A 121 35.10 -12.73 -30.34
N ASP A 122 33.82 -12.46 -30.08
CA ASP A 122 32.76 -12.34 -31.08
C ASP A 122 31.84 -11.15 -30.78
N PRO A 123 32.05 -10.00 -31.48
CA PRO A 123 31.24 -8.80 -31.29
C PRO A 123 29.74 -8.99 -31.59
N SER A 124 29.37 -10.00 -32.38
CA SER A 124 27.96 -10.26 -32.72
C SER A 124 27.15 -10.70 -31.48
N ILE A 125 27.80 -11.25 -30.47
CA ILE A 125 27.17 -11.61 -29.19
C ILE A 125 26.70 -10.36 -28.45
N VAL A 126 27.52 -9.31 -28.40
CA VAL A 126 27.14 -8.03 -27.77
C VAL A 126 25.92 -7.43 -28.46
N ALA A 127 25.89 -7.45 -29.80
CA ALA A 127 24.77 -6.94 -30.58
C ALA A 127 23.45 -7.70 -30.29
N ARG A 128 23.51 -9.03 -30.10
CA ARG A 128 22.34 -9.86 -29.78
C ARG A 128 21.80 -9.65 -28.36
N PHE A 129 22.68 -9.28 -27.42
CA PHE A 129 22.33 -9.04 -26.01
C PHE A 129 22.35 -7.55 -25.64
N SER A 130 22.10 -6.66 -26.61
CA SER A 130 22.19 -5.21 -26.42
C SER A 130 21.35 -4.71 -25.22
N ALA A 131 20.13 -5.20 -25.06
CA ALA A 131 19.24 -4.84 -23.95
C ALA A 131 19.86 -5.12 -22.56
N VAL A 132 20.61 -6.22 -22.41
CA VAL A 132 21.30 -6.56 -21.16
C VAL A 132 22.45 -5.58 -20.92
N THR A 133 23.27 -5.35 -21.94
CA THR A 133 24.43 -4.44 -21.83
C THR A 133 24.00 -2.99 -21.58
N GLU A 134 22.92 -2.52 -22.22
CA GLU A 134 22.34 -1.20 -22.01
C GLU A 134 21.75 -1.02 -20.62
N TYR A 135 21.05 -2.05 -20.11
CA TYR A 135 20.51 -2.05 -18.75
C TYR A 135 21.61 -1.84 -17.71
N PHE A 136 22.73 -2.58 -17.83
CA PHE A 136 23.88 -2.43 -16.93
C PHE A 136 24.70 -1.16 -17.18
N ALA A 137 24.73 -0.63 -18.40
CA ALA A 137 25.36 0.66 -18.70
C ALA A 137 24.65 1.82 -18.00
N LYS A 138 23.31 1.81 -17.94
CA LYS A 138 22.51 2.87 -17.28
C LYS A 138 22.74 2.97 -15.77
N LYS A 139 23.05 1.86 -15.10
CA LYS A 139 23.31 1.82 -13.65
C LYS A 139 24.63 2.51 -13.25
N SER A 140 25.55 2.68 -14.21
CA SER A 140 26.86 3.31 -14.03
C SER A 140 26.82 4.84 -14.07
N ALA A 141 25.72 5.45 -14.50
CA ALA A 141 25.54 6.90 -14.50
C ALA A 141 25.23 7.40 -13.08
N LYS A 142 26.27 7.53 -12.25
CA LYS A 142 26.18 8.23 -10.96
C LYS A 142 25.66 9.65 -11.20
N PRO A 143 24.62 10.14 -10.51
CA PRO A 143 24.20 11.53 -10.66
C PRO A 143 25.38 12.43 -10.31
N ALA A 144 25.71 13.35 -11.21
CA ALA A 144 26.76 14.33 -10.98
C ALA A 144 26.43 15.09 -9.69
N LYS A 145 27.39 15.10 -8.75
CA LYS A 145 27.30 15.93 -7.54
C LYS A 145 27.01 17.36 -7.99
N PRO A 146 25.96 18.03 -7.49
CA PRO A 146 25.69 19.42 -7.86
C PRO A 146 26.91 20.25 -7.49
N ALA A 147 27.39 21.05 -8.44
CA ALA A 147 28.50 21.98 -8.23
C ALA A 147 28.16 22.88 -7.03
N LYS A 148 29.09 23.02 -6.09
CA LYS A 148 28.96 24.00 -5.02
C LYS A 148 28.81 25.40 -5.66
N PRO A 149 27.83 26.22 -5.23
CA PRO A 149 27.77 27.60 -5.69
C PRO A 149 29.06 28.31 -5.31
N ALA A 150 29.61 29.06 -6.26
CA ALA A 150 30.76 29.92 -6.02
C ALA A 150 30.38 30.93 -4.93
N THR A 151 31.12 30.92 -3.84
CA THR A 151 31.05 31.98 -2.84
C THR A 151 31.63 33.24 -3.48
N GLU A 152 30.78 34.20 -3.85
CA GLU A 152 31.21 35.56 -4.14
C GLU A 152 31.72 36.19 -2.84
N ALA A 153 32.93 36.75 -2.92
CA ALA A 153 33.57 37.58 -1.90
C ALA A 153 33.73 38.99 -2.47
#